data_AF-A0A958JD74-F1
#
_entry.id   AF-A0A958JD74-F1
#
_cell.length_a   1.000
_cell.length_b   1.000
_cell.length_c   1.000
_cell.angle_alpha   90.00
_cell.angle_beta   90.00
_cell.angle_gamma   90.00
#
_symmetry.space_group_name_H-M   'P 1'
#
loop_
_entity.id
_entity.type
_entity.pdbx_description
1 polymer ?
#
loop_
_entity_poly.entity_id
_entity_poly.type
_entity_poly.pdbx_seq_one_letter_code
_entity_poly.pdbx_strand_id
1 'polypeptide(L)'
;MRYTKFFIVFSSLILFSCQFALAEGPADLLTQDLLFKDALRPPGVIPAPPKEKPATILSENEQYQIEVLFLYSPEVEELVGSTANLEARIVEFVDIANETFENSGLQVRVKSVGLEPSPVSEQDDAPAELALIAQNETVKALREQYSADIVSSLVSHTSKGLHCGNGYLLVALDDNAQNWGQNVVSLHSVCEKWVFTHELGHNLGADHDEGNHDPSTMFSYARGYRASVFGSYTRTVMAFAPGTVVHYFSSPNLSHEDIPLGTENADNTRALEQTIGFVAAYRGDSTAPIEPTLALQVSHTKRTCTLQVTANNLPENSPSVELRLHRKSGSFRVLKELQISGDSLQIRLKRSKKSKSYSVASGDTASEQVVCKKISFKKRAAQSRLITK
;
A
#
# COMPACT_ATOMS: atom_id res chain seq x y z
N MET A 1 67.60 29.47 -9.81
CA MET A 1 66.73 28.28 -9.91
C MET A 1 66.99 27.39 -8.71
N ARG A 2 65.95 27.05 -7.96
CA ARG A 2 66.00 26.39 -6.65
C ARG A 2 66.01 24.86 -6.80
N TYR A 3 66.83 24.19 -6.01
CA TYR A 3 66.57 22.83 -5.53
C TYR A 3 66.95 22.79 -4.05
N THR A 4 65.98 22.50 -3.18
CA THR A 4 66.18 22.30 -1.74
C THR A 4 66.03 20.80 -1.46
N LYS A 5 67.03 20.21 -0.80
CA LYS A 5 67.04 18.80 -0.37
C LYS A 5 66.52 18.66 1.07
N PHE A 6 65.81 17.56 1.28
CA PHE A 6 65.32 16.95 2.51
C PHE A 6 66.37 16.81 3.61
N PHE A 7 65.93 16.86 4.88
CA PHE A 7 66.38 15.95 5.93
C PHE A 7 65.25 15.68 6.94
N ILE A 8 65.09 14.40 7.28
CA ILE A 8 64.14 13.82 8.23
C ILE A 8 64.81 13.77 9.61
N VAL A 9 64.08 14.09 10.68
CA VAL A 9 64.35 13.57 12.04
C VAL A 9 63.02 13.28 12.74
N PHE A 10 62.88 12.05 13.23
CA PHE A 10 61.81 11.54 14.09
C PHE A 10 61.99 12.04 15.54
N SER A 11 60.90 12.30 16.27
CA SER A 11 60.65 11.71 17.61
C SER A 11 59.34 12.21 18.24
N SER A 12 58.47 11.25 18.54
CA SER A 12 57.60 11.13 19.74
C SER A 12 56.63 12.26 20.12
N LEU A 13 55.32 11.95 20.15
CA LEU A 13 54.54 11.91 21.39
C LEU A 13 53.14 11.29 21.16
N ILE A 14 52.72 10.50 22.15
CA ILE A 14 51.47 9.73 22.19
C ILE A 14 50.34 10.58 22.80
N LEU A 15 49.20 10.57 22.10
CA LEU A 15 47.78 10.71 22.47
C LEU A 15 47.40 11.04 23.93
N PHE A 16 46.50 12.02 24.13
CA PHE A 16 45.10 11.74 24.49
C PHE A 16 44.16 12.98 24.38
N SER A 17 43.02 12.74 23.72
CA SER A 17 41.67 13.31 23.86
C SER A 17 41.44 14.83 23.96
N CYS A 18 40.64 15.37 23.02
CA CYS A 18 39.25 15.78 23.28
C CYS A 18 38.66 16.38 21.98
N GLN A 19 37.58 15.83 21.43
CA GLN A 19 36.81 16.53 20.39
C GLN A 19 35.33 16.16 20.48
N PHE A 20 34.52 17.17 20.82
CA PHE A 20 33.07 17.17 20.66
C PHE A 20 32.73 18.07 19.45
N ALA A 21 32.00 17.48 18.49
CA ALA A 21 30.97 18.06 17.59
C ALA A 21 31.39 19.19 16.60
N LEU A 22 30.91 19.33 15.36
CA LEU A 22 29.75 18.83 14.60
C LEU A 22 30.12 18.82 13.10
N ALA A 23 29.56 17.91 12.29
CA ALA A 23 29.06 18.21 10.94
C ALA A 23 28.32 17.00 10.35
N GLU A 24 27.10 17.28 9.88
CA GLU A 24 26.09 16.39 9.32
C GLU A 24 26.51 15.81 7.94
N GLY A 25 26.11 14.56 7.67
CA GLY A 25 26.26 13.82 6.41
C GLY A 25 25.63 12.42 6.52
N PRO A 26 25.09 11.84 5.44
CA PRO A 26 23.73 11.28 5.37
C PRO A 26 23.57 9.98 6.15
N ALA A 27 22.41 9.83 6.81
CA ALA A 27 21.91 8.54 7.28
C ALA A 27 21.69 7.67 6.03
N ASP A 28 22.62 6.74 5.85
CA ASP A 28 22.76 5.88 4.69
C ASP A 28 21.61 4.87 4.66
N LEU A 29 20.89 4.84 3.53
CA LEU A 29 19.75 4.01 3.17
C LEU A 29 20.08 2.50 3.04
N LEU A 30 21.13 2.04 3.71
CA LEU A 30 21.79 0.75 3.48
C LEU A 30 21.57 -0.30 4.59
N THR A 31 20.71 -0.03 5.58
CA THR A 31 20.52 -0.93 6.74
C THR A 31 19.22 -1.72 6.76
N GLN A 32 18.29 -1.56 5.81
CA GLN A 32 17.03 -2.33 5.79
C GLN A 32 17.11 -3.65 4.98
N ASP A 33 18.23 -3.93 4.31
CA ASP A 33 18.25 -4.80 3.12
C ASP A 33 19.12 -6.06 3.19
N LEU A 34 19.55 -6.45 4.39
CA LEU A 34 20.20 -7.76 4.56
C LEU A 34 19.25 -8.68 5.33
N LEU A 35 18.77 -9.72 4.63
CA LEU A 35 18.23 -11.00 5.14
C LEU A 35 16.72 -11.28 5.00
N PHE A 36 16.00 -10.71 4.03
CA PHE A 36 14.69 -11.27 3.65
C PHE A 36 14.88 -12.59 2.86
N LYS A 37 15.36 -13.63 3.54
CA LYS A 37 15.31 -14.99 3.02
C LYS A 37 14.45 -15.82 3.96
N ASP A 38 13.48 -16.46 3.33
CA ASP A 38 12.65 -17.54 3.82
C ASP A 38 11.25 -17.07 4.24
N ALA A 39 10.37 -17.01 3.23
CA ALA A 39 8.97 -17.32 3.45
C ALA A 39 8.96 -18.75 4.01
N LEU A 40 8.67 -18.87 5.30
CA LEU A 40 8.72 -20.18 5.92
C LEU A 40 7.56 -21.05 5.45
N ARG A 41 7.80 -22.35 5.45
CA ARG A 41 6.75 -23.34 5.37
C ARG A 41 6.16 -23.55 6.75
N PRO A 42 4.83 -23.68 6.90
CA PRO A 42 4.26 -24.24 8.11
C PRO A 42 4.90 -25.62 8.37
N PRO A 43 5.35 -25.91 9.60
CA PRO A 43 5.99 -27.19 9.90
C PRO A 43 5.04 -28.36 9.61
N GLY A 44 5.48 -29.30 8.75
CA GLY A 44 4.79 -30.59 8.52
C GLY A 44 3.97 -30.73 7.23
N VAL A 45 3.98 -29.78 6.30
CA VAL A 45 3.16 -29.88 5.07
C VAL A 45 3.96 -30.43 3.87
N ILE A 46 3.60 -31.65 3.43
CA ILE A 46 3.99 -32.20 2.11
C ILE A 46 2.86 -31.83 1.13
N PRO A 47 3.15 -31.22 -0.04
CA PRO A 47 2.10 -30.76 -0.94
C PRO A 47 1.31 -31.94 -1.51
N ALA A 48 -0.01 -31.89 -1.34
CA ALA A 48 -0.94 -32.73 -2.08
C ALA A 48 -1.27 -32.06 -3.43
N PRO A 49 -1.71 -32.83 -4.45
CA PRO A 49 -2.25 -32.22 -5.67
C PRO A 49 -3.47 -31.35 -5.32
N PRO A 50 -3.62 -30.18 -5.98
CA PRO A 50 -4.63 -29.20 -5.64
C PRO A 50 -6.04 -29.80 -5.76
N LYS A 51 -6.89 -29.49 -4.78
CA LYS A 51 -8.34 -29.68 -4.88
C LYS A 51 -8.93 -28.29 -4.94
N GLU A 52 -9.42 -27.89 -6.11
CA GLU A 52 -10.16 -26.66 -6.25
C GLU A 52 -11.45 -26.75 -5.41
N LYS A 53 -11.57 -25.93 -4.36
CA LYS A 53 -12.88 -25.56 -3.82
C LYS A 53 -13.51 -24.63 -4.86
N PRO A 54 -14.76 -24.83 -5.30
CA PRO A 54 -15.36 -23.94 -6.28
C PRO A 54 -15.41 -22.53 -5.68
N ALA A 55 -14.67 -21.59 -6.27
CA ALA A 55 -14.82 -20.19 -5.93
C ALA A 55 -16.27 -19.79 -6.25
N THR A 56 -16.96 -19.19 -5.29
CA THR A 56 -18.25 -18.57 -5.55
C THR A 56 -18.07 -17.52 -6.65
N ILE A 57 -18.87 -17.61 -7.72
CA ILE A 57 -18.88 -16.62 -8.79
C ILE A 57 -19.44 -15.33 -8.19
N LEU A 58 -18.59 -14.33 -8.04
CA LEU A 58 -19.02 -12.99 -7.62
C LEU A 58 -19.99 -12.41 -8.64
N SER A 59 -21.05 -11.75 -8.17
CA SER A 59 -21.81 -10.86 -9.04
C SER A 59 -20.98 -9.61 -9.39
N GLU A 60 -21.37 -8.89 -10.44
CA GLU A 60 -20.66 -7.69 -10.92
C GLU A 60 -20.55 -6.56 -9.87
N ASN A 61 -21.31 -6.64 -8.77
CA ASN A 61 -21.31 -5.65 -7.67
C ASN A 61 -20.81 -6.24 -6.35
N GLU A 62 -20.13 -7.39 -6.37
CA GLU A 62 -19.57 -8.02 -5.18
C GLU A 62 -18.06 -8.18 -5.33
N GLN A 63 -17.37 -8.06 -4.21
CA GLN A 63 -15.94 -8.32 -4.07
C GLN A 63 -15.72 -9.31 -2.94
N TYR A 64 -14.63 -10.08 -3.01
CA TYR A 64 -14.24 -10.95 -1.90
C TYR A 64 -13.90 -10.10 -0.66
N GLN A 65 -14.16 -10.64 0.52
CA GLN A 65 -13.73 -10.05 1.78
C GLN A 65 -12.78 -11.02 2.49
N ILE A 66 -11.56 -10.58 2.78
CA ILE A 66 -10.60 -11.34 3.59
C ILE A 66 -10.71 -10.83 5.03
N GLU A 67 -11.06 -11.74 5.93
CA GLU A 67 -11.28 -11.45 7.33
C GLU A 67 -9.99 -11.65 8.12
N VAL A 68 -9.49 -10.58 8.76
CA VAL A 68 -8.19 -10.58 9.43
C VAL A 68 -8.37 -10.38 10.93
N LEU A 69 -7.90 -11.35 11.72
CA LEU A 69 -7.73 -11.22 13.17
C LEU A 69 -6.33 -10.69 13.44
N PHE A 70 -6.26 -9.57 14.16
CA PHE A 70 -4.99 -9.04 14.64
C PHE A 70 -4.73 -9.51 16.07
N LEU A 71 -3.53 -10.01 16.30
CA LEU A 71 -3.03 -10.30 17.64
C LEU A 71 -2.00 -9.25 18.01
N TYR A 72 -1.93 -8.86 19.28
CA TYR A 72 -0.92 -7.90 19.74
C TYR A 72 -0.28 -8.35 21.03
N SER A 73 1.03 -8.15 21.14
CA SER A 73 1.75 -8.41 22.38
C SER A 73 1.51 -7.29 23.41
N PRO A 74 1.76 -7.56 24.70
CA PRO A 74 1.85 -6.51 25.71
C PRO A 74 2.88 -5.41 25.36
N GLU A 75 4.00 -5.78 24.75
CA GLU A 75 5.06 -4.85 24.34
C GLU A 75 4.60 -3.89 23.24
N VAL A 76 3.74 -4.35 22.30
CA VAL A 76 3.10 -3.48 21.31
C VAL A 76 2.15 -2.50 21.97
N GLU A 77 1.35 -2.95 22.95
CA GLU A 77 0.46 -2.06 23.68
C GLU A 77 1.22 -0.99 24.45
N GLU A 78 2.36 -1.34 25.07
CA GLU A 78 3.26 -0.37 25.72
C GLU A 78 3.87 0.61 24.71
N LEU A 79 4.36 0.11 23.57
CA LEU A 79 4.96 0.92 22.50
C LEU A 79 3.96 1.95 21.93
N VAL A 80 2.72 1.53 21.73
CA VAL A 80 1.66 2.33 21.08
C VAL A 80 0.86 3.16 22.10
N GLY A 81 0.95 2.80 23.39
CA GLY A 81 0.44 3.51 24.55
C GLY A 81 -1.05 3.32 24.84
N SER A 82 -1.83 2.76 23.91
CA SER A 82 -3.22 2.37 24.12
C SER A 82 -3.75 1.46 23.01
N THR A 83 -4.76 0.66 23.31
CA THR A 83 -5.49 -0.15 22.33
C THR A 83 -6.15 0.71 21.25
N ALA A 84 -6.65 1.91 21.57
CA ALA A 84 -7.26 2.81 20.58
C ALA A 84 -6.27 3.31 19.51
N ASN A 85 -5.02 3.58 19.91
CA ASN A 85 -3.96 3.93 18.97
C ASN A 85 -3.57 2.72 18.10
N LEU A 86 -3.66 1.51 18.65
CA LEU A 86 -3.41 0.27 17.92
C LEU A 86 -4.51 -0.02 16.88
N GLU A 87 -5.78 0.17 17.24
CA GLU A 87 -6.91 0.12 16.31
C GLU A 87 -6.74 1.13 15.16
N ALA A 88 -6.32 2.37 15.47
CA ALA A 88 -6.03 3.37 14.44
C ALA A 88 -4.89 2.92 13.51
N ARG A 89 -3.86 2.26 14.03
CA ARG A 89 -2.78 1.69 13.20
C ARG A 89 -3.28 0.55 12.31
N ILE A 90 -4.17 -0.29 12.83
CA ILE A 90 -4.79 -1.39 12.06
C ILE A 90 -5.66 -0.82 10.93
N VAL A 91 -6.40 0.26 11.17
CA VAL A 91 -7.13 0.98 10.11
C VAL A 91 -6.17 1.42 9.01
N GLU A 92 -5.02 2.00 9.34
CA GLU A 92 -4.02 2.38 8.33
C GLU A 92 -3.48 1.17 7.54
N PHE A 93 -3.22 0.04 8.20
CA PHE A 93 -2.77 -1.19 7.53
C PHE A 93 -3.83 -1.71 6.55
N VAL A 94 -5.09 -1.76 6.99
CA VAL A 94 -6.22 -2.21 6.18
C VAL A 94 -6.46 -1.25 5.01
N ASP A 95 -6.36 0.06 5.23
CA ASP A 95 -6.52 1.08 4.19
C ASP A 95 -5.43 0.96 3.12
N ILE A 96 -4.16 0.79 3.49
CA ILE A 96 -3.06 0.60 2.54
C ILE A 96 -3.21 -0.71 1.76
N ALA A 97 -3.62 -1.79 2.42
CA ALA A 97 -3.87 -3.07 1.73
C ALA A 97 -5.01 -2.93 0.72
N ASN A 98 -6.12 -2.30 1.12
CA ASN A 98 -7.27 -2.06 0.27
C ASN A 98 -6.97 -1.12 -0.90
N GLU A 99 -6.20 -0.05 -0.66
CA GLU A 99 -5.69 0.83 -1.72
C GLU A 99 -4.82 0.02 -2.70
N THR A 100 -3.96 -0.85 -2.19
CA THR A 100 -3.08 -1.68 -3.02
C THR A 100 -3.86 -2.66 -3.89
N PHE A 101 -4.90 -3.31 -3.35
CA PHE A 101 -5.79 -4.18 -4.13
C PHE A 101 -6.55 -3.40 -5.20
N GLU A 102 -7.12 -2.24 -4.84
CA GLU A 102 -7.86 -1.38 -5.76
C GLU A 102 -6.98 -0.85 -6.90
N ASN A 103 -5.80 -0.33 -6.58
CA ASN A 103 -4.78 0.09 -7.54
C ASN A 103 -4.37 -1.04 -8.48
N SER A 104 -4.43 -2.29 -8.02
CA SER A 104 -4.07 -3.47 -8.79
C SER A 104 -5.26 -4.10 -9.54
N GLY A 105 -6.45 -3.51 -9.47
CA GLY A 105 -7.65 -4.04 -10.12
C GLY A 105 -8.20 -5.33 -9.51
N LEU A 106 -7.79 -5.67 -8.28
CA LEU A 106 -8.20 -6.89 -7.60
C LEU A 106 -9.54 -6.68 -6.88
N GLN A 107 -10.51 -7.55 -7.13
CA GLN A 107 -11.85 -7.49 -6.55
C GLN A 107 -11.88 -8.10 -5.13
N VAL A 108 -11.18 -7.44 -4.21
CA VAL A 108 -11.09 -7.88 -2.80
C VAL A 108 -10.95 -6.70 -1.86
N ARG A 109 -11.48 -6.85 -0.65
CA ARG A 109 -11.15 -5.98 0.49
C ARG A 109 -10.75 -6.80 1.70
N VAL A 110 -9.89 -6.21 2.51
CA VAL A 110 -9.54 -6.65 3.85
C VAL A 110 -10.46 -6.01 4.85
N LYS A 111 -10.86 -6.79 5.86
CA LYS A 111 -11.60 -6.32 7.01
C LYS A 111 -10.96 -6.85 8.29
N SER A 112 -10.67 -5.96 9.23
CA SER A 112 -10.35 -6.39 10.60
C SER A 112 -11.62 -6.92 11.27
N VAL A 113 -11.56 -8.15 11.77
CA VAL A 113 -12.68 -8.79 12.49
C VAL A 113 -12.47 -8.86 14.00
N GLY A 114 -11.24 -8.62 14.46
CA GLY A 114 -10.92 -8.61 15.88
C GLY A 114 -9.50 -8.10 16.16
N LEU A 115 -9.30 -7.70 17.41
CA LEU A 115 -8.01 -7.34 17.99
C LEU A 115 -7.93 -7.99 19.37
N GLU A 116 -7.00 -8.91 19.55
CA GLU A 116 -6.88 -9.70 20.79
C GLU A 116 -5.44 -9.76 21.30
N PRO A 117 -5.20 -9.83 22.63
CA PRO A 117 -3.87 -10.07 23.16
C PRO A 117 -3.29 -11.39 22.65
N SER A 118 -2.02 -11.38 22.25
CA SER A 118 -1.31 -12.59 21.85
C SER A 118 -1.12 -13.52 23.04
N PRO A 119 -1.44 -14.82 22.91
CA PRO A 119 -1.16 -15.82 23.95
C PRO A 119 0.30 -16.28 23.94
N VAL A 120 1.12 -15.77 23.01
CA VAL A 120 2.54 -16.06 22.86
C VAL A 120 3.33 -14.79 23.21
N SER A 121 4.39 -14.94 24.00
CA SER A 121 5.34 -13.85 24.26
C SER A 121 6.17 -13.56 23.00
N GLU A 122 6.43 -12.29 22.71
CA GLU A 122 7.24 -11.91 21.55
C GLU A 122 8.58 -12.65 21.52
N GLN A 123 8.89 -13.23 20.37
CA GLN A 123 10.22 -13.76 20.04
C GLN A 123 11.00 -12.74 19.23
N ASP A 124 12.29 -12.54 19.54
CA ASP A 124 13.23 -11.71 18.78
C ASP A 124 13.45 -12.14 17.30
N ASP A 125 12.77 -13.21 16.88
CA ASP A 125 12.87 -13.84 15.56
C ASP A 125 11.45 -14.06 15.01
N ALA A 126 11.06 -13.28 14.00
CA ALA A 126 9.73 -13.35 13.39
C ALA A 126 9.38 -14.75 12.83
N PRO A 127 10.32 -15.50 12.22
CA PRO A 127 10.12 -16.91 11.87
C PRO A 127 9.71 -17.79 13.06
N ALA A 128 10.39 -17.66 14.21
CA ALA A 128 10.05 -18.39 15.43
C ALA A 128 8.69 -17.97 16.01
N GLU A 129 8.40 -16.66 16.05
CA GLU A 129 7.10 -16.12 16.45
C GLU A 129 5.97 -16.70 15.60
N LEU A 130 6.11 -16.65 14.27
CA LEU A 130 5.14 -17.15 13.31
C LEU A 130 4.86 -18.64 13.51
N ALA A 131 5.90 -19.44 13.76
CA ALA A 131 5.76 -20.87 14.05
C ALA A 131 5.00 -21.14 15.35
N LEU A 132 5.23 -20.33 16.39
CA LEU A 132 4.51 -20.44 17.67
C LEU A 132 3.05 -20.04 17.52
N ILE A 133 2.77 -18.90 16.88
CA ILE A 133 1.40 -18.41 16.61
C ILE A 133 0.61 -19.44 15.82
N ALA A 134 1.19 -20.00 14.75
CA ALA A 134 0.50 -20.98 13.89
C ALA A 134 0.15 -22.29 14.61
N GLN A 135 0.96 -22.71 15.59
CA GLN A 135 0.75 -23.95 16.33
C GLN A 135 -0.08 -23.78 17.61
N ASN A 136 -0.26 -22.55 18.09
CA ASN A 136 -0.93 -22.27 19.35
C ASN A 136 -2.44 -22.54 19.29
N GLU A 137 -2.94 -23.41 20.17
CA GLU A 137 -4.36 -23.81 20.20
C GLU A 137 -5.30 -22.65 20.57
N THR A 138 -4.86 -21.72 21.42
CA THR A 138 -5.65 -20.51 21.74
C THR A 138 -5.79 -19.62 20.51
N VAL A 139 -4.71 -19.44 19.73
CA VAL A 139 -4.76 -18.68 18.48
C VAL A 139 -5.73 -19.34 17.48
N LYS A 140 -5.66 -20.67 17.34
CA LYS A 140 -6.59 -21.41 16.48
C LYS A 140 -8.04 -21.22 16.94
N ALA A 141 -8.32 -21.32 18.24
CA ALA A 141 -9.66 -21.09 18.79
C ALA A 141 -10.16 -19.66 18.55
N LEU A 142 -9.31 -18.64 18.72
CA LEU A 142 -9.65 -17.25 18.41
C LEU A 142 -9.93 -17.06 16.92
N ARG A 143 -9.11 -17.66 16.04
CA ARG A 143 -9.31 -17.62 14.59
C ARG A 143 -10.68 -18.20 14.21
N GLU A 144 -11.10 -19.33 14.79
CA GLU A 144 -12.45 -19.88 14.59
C GLU A 144 -13.54 -18.95 15.17
N GLN A 145 -13.35 -18.43 16.39
CA GLN A 145 -14.31 -17.55 17.05
C GLN A 145 -14.63 -16.31 16.23
N TYR A 146 -13.61 -15.71 15.63
CA TYR A 146 -13.72 -14.51 14.80
C TYR A 146 -14.00 -14.82 13.32
N SER A 147 -14.07 -16.10 12.94
CA SER A 147 -14.16 -16.54 11.54
C SER A 147 -13.06 -15.97 10.64
N ALA A 148 -11.86 -15.74 11.18
CA ALA A 148 -10.81 -15.05 10.44
C ALA A 148 -10.10 -15.95 9.42
N ASP A 149 -10.05 -15.49 8.16
CA ASP A 149 -9.26 -16.12 7.10
C ASP A 149 -7.77 -15.98 7.33
N ILE A 150 -7.30 -14.86 7.89
CA ILE A 150 -5.89 -14.58 8.16
C ILE A 150 -5.70 -14.17 9.62
N VAL A 151 -4.59 -14.59 10.22
CA VAL A 151 -4.12 -14.09 11.52
C VAL A 151 -2.84 -13.29 11.34
N SER A 152 -2.82 -12.04 11.80
CA SER A 152 -1.62 -11.18 11.77
C SER A 152 -1.17 -10.87 13.20
N SER A 153 0.03 -11.34 13.57
CA SER A 153 0.63 -11.05 14.89
C SER A 153 1.44 -9.76 14.82
N LEU A 154 1.07 -8.79 15.64
CA LEU A 154 1.73 -7.51 15.75
C LEU A 154 2.82 -7.58 16.83
N VAL A 155 4.06 -7.19 16.46
CA VAL A 155 5.22 -7.20 17.36
C VAL A 155 5.91 -5.83 17.46
N SER A 156 6.61 -5.57 18.56
CA SER A 156 7.17 -4.26 18.90
C SER A 156 8.59 -4.01 18.34
N HIS A 157 9.26 -5.09 17.93
CA HIS A 157 10.66 -5.10 17.53
C HIS A 157 10.83 -5.59 16.09
N THR A 158 11.99 -5.34 15.49
CA THR A 158 12.38 -5.98 14.23
C THR A 158 13.03 -7.33 14.51
N SER A 159 12.74 -8.34 13.70
CA SER A 159 13.46 -9.62 13.76
C SER A 159 14.97 -9.43 13.61
N LYS A 160 15.77 -10.44 13.98
CA LYS A 160 17.21 -10.52 13.66
C LYS A 160 17.43 -10.19 12.19
N GLY A 161 18.29 -9.20 11.89
CA GLY A 161 18.51 -8.71 10.51
C GLY A 161 17.64 -7.50 10.12
N LEU A 162 16.90 -6.90 11.05
CA LEU A 162 16.03 -5.74 10.84
C LEU A 162 14.79 -6.02 9.96
N HIS A 163 14.26 -7.26 9.98
CA HIS A 163 13.02 -7.58 9.26
C HIS A 163 11.80 -6.99 9.95
N CYS A 164 10.92 -6.43 9.13
CA CYS A 164 9.69 -5.80 9.58
C CYS A 164 8.47 -6.72 9.51
N GLY A 165 8.60 -7.90 8.93
CA GLY A 165 7.52 -8.89 8.85
C GLY A 165 8.02 -10.25 8.42
N ASN A 166 7.16 -11.26 8.59
CA ASN A 166 7.33 -12.59 8.02
C ASN A 166 5.95 -13.25 7.88
N GLY A 167 5.63 -13.73 6.67
CA GLY A 167 4.39 -14.42 6.36
C GLY A 167 4.64 -15.76 5.69
N TYR A 168 3.75 -16.71 5.93
CA TYR A 168 3.74 -17.95 5.16
C TYR A 168 3.29 -17.69 3.71
N LEU A 169 4.08 -18.20 2.74
CA LEU A 169 3.73 -18.11 1.33
C LEU A 169 2.74 -19.22 0.94
N LEU A 170 1.56 -18.87 0.43
CA LEU A 170 0.62 -19.87 -0.08
C LEU A 170 1.19 -20.57 -1.33
N VAL A 171 1.56 -21.84 -1.19
CA VAL A 171 2.18 -22.63 -2.28
C VAL A 171 1.28 -23.69 -2.91
N ALA A 172 0.11 -23.98 -2.31
CA ALA A 172 -0.85 -24.94 -2.86
C ALA A 172 -2.30 -24.58 -2.48
N LEU A 173 -3.24 -24.87 -3.39
CA LEU A 173 -4.68 -24.79 -3.16
C LEU A 173 -5.22 -26.18 -2.78
N ASP A 174 -4.93 -26.59 -1.56
CA ASP A 174 -5.37 -27.88 -1.00
C ASP A 174 -6.04 -27.70 0.37
N ASP A 175 -6.46 -28.81 0.98
CA ASP A 175 -7.15 -28.80 2.28
C ASP A 175 -6.28 -28.21 3.43
N ASN A 176 -4.95 -28.09 3.23
CA ASN A 176 -4.01 -27.51 4.19
C ASN A 176 -3.68 -26.04 3.93
N ALA A 177 -4.13 -25.46 2.82
CA ALA A 177 -3.90 -24.06 2.45
C ALA A 177 -4.26 -23.05 3.56
N GLN A 178 -5.27 -23.36 4.38
CA GLN A 178 -5.64 -22.56 5.55
C GLN A 178 -4.51 -22.39 6.59
N ASN A 179 -3.54 -23.32 6.63
CA ASN A 179 -2.38 -23.26 7.52
C ASN A 179 -1.31 -22.26 7.06
N TRP A 180 -1.50 -21.61 5.91
CA TRP A 180 -0.62 -20.59 5.36
C TRP A 180 -1.18 -19.17 5.59
N GLY A 181 -2.36 -19.06 6.20
CA GLY A 181 -3.03 -17.80 6.50
C GLY A 181 -2.54 -17.15 7.79
N GLN A 182 -1.22 -17.03 7.96
CA GLN A 182 -0.62 -16.38 9.12
C GLN A 182 0.59 -15.53 8.73
N ASN A 183 0.74 -14.39 9.41
CA ASN A 183 1.92 -13.55 9.33
C ASN A 183 2.24 -12.84 10.65
N VAL A 184 3.44 -12.27 10.71
CA VAL A 184 3.94 -11.38 11.76
C VAL A 184 4.28 -10.03 11.14
N VAL A 185 3.90 -8.93 11.78
CA VAL A 185 4.17 -7.55 11.34
C VAL A 185 4.73 -6.73 12.51
N SER A 186 5.85 -6.06 12.27
CA SER A 186 6.51 -5.20 13.25
C SER A 186 5.95 -3.77 13.22
N LEU A 187 5.68 -3.21 14.39
CA LEU A 187 5.37 -1.80 14.61
C LEU A 187 6.61 -0.96 14.95
N HIS A 188 7.80 -1.54 14.89
CA HIS A 188 9.04 -0.82 15.16
C HIS A 188 9.16 0.41 14.24
N SER A 189 9.72 1.50 14.75
CA SER A 189 9.71 2.82 14.09
C SER A 189 10.37 2.88 12.70
N VAL A 190 11.24 1.93 12.38
CA VAL A 190 11.90 1.81 11.05
C VAL A 190 11.06 1.04 10.04
N CYS A 191 9.96 0.43 10.47
CA CYS A 191 9.09 -0.39 9.65
C CYS A 191 7.96 0.42 9.06
N GLU A 192 7.77 0.26 7.77
CA GLU A 192 6.74 0.95 7.02
C GLU A 192 5.39 0.25 7.14
N LYS A 193 4.32 1.01 6.98
CA LYS A 193 2.95 0.50 7.17
C LYS A 193 2.50 -0.49 6.09
N TRP A 194 3.07 -0.40 4.88
CA TRP A 194 2.76 -1.32 3.78
C TRP A 194 3.30 -2.74 4.02
N VAL A 195 4.12 -2.97 5.06
CA VAL A 195 4.64 -4.31 5.39
C VAL A 195 3.51 -5.28 5.67
N PHE A 196 2.41 -4.85 6.32
CA PHE A 196 1.23 -5.70 6.47
C PHE A 196 0.70 -6.18 5.10
N THR A 197 0.61 -5.29 4.12
CA THR A 197 0.18 -5.62 2.76
C THR A 197 1.14 -6.58 2.07
N HIS A 198 2.45 -6.46 2.33
CA HIS A 198 3.48 -7.38 1.83
C HIS A 198 3.26 -8.79 2.39
N GLU A 199 3.17 -8.93 3.72
CA GLU A 199 2.99 -10.24 4.34
C GLU A 199 1.62 -10.86 4.02
N LEU A 200 0.58 -10.03 3.90
CA LEU A 200 -0.72 -10.48 3.39
C LEU A 200 -0.59 -11.00 1.96
N GLY A 201 0.19 -10.33 1.11
CA GLY A 201 0.50 -10.80 -0.24
C GLY A 201 1.05 -12.22 -0.26
N HIS A 202 1.99 -12.56 0.64
CA HIS A 202 2.48 -13.93 0.79
C HIS A 202 1.40 -14.92 1.16
N ASN A 203 0.54 -14.60 2.14
CA ASN A 203 -0.57 -15.47 2.53
C ASN A 203 -1.57 -15.70 1.40
N LEU A 204 -1.59 -14.82 0.39
CA LEU A 204 -2.40 -14.94 -0.82
C LEU A 204 -1.63 -15.53 -2.02
N GLY A 205 -0.35 -15.87 -1.87
CA GLY A 205 0.45 -16.54 -2.91
C GLY A 205 1.21 -15.60 -3.84
N ALA A 206 1.33 -14.31 -3.49
CA ALA A 206 2.26 -13.40 -4.14
C ALA A 206 3.67 -13.60 -3.57
N ASP A 207 4.66 -13.68 -4.45
CA ASP A 207 6.06 -13.88 -4.10
C ASP A 207 6.88 -12.64 -4.44
N HIS A 208 8.13 -12.64 -3.98
CA HIS A 208 9.09 -11.59 -4.23
C HIS A 208 9.48 -11.50 -5.71
N ASP A 209 10.27 -10.48 -6.03
CA ASP A 209 10.78 -10.26 -7.38
C ASP A 209 11.78 -11.34 -7.84
N GLU A 210 12.10 -11.34 -9.14
CA GLU A 210 12.91 -12.36 -9.83
C GLU A 210 14.17 -12.81 -9.06
N GLY A 211 14.85 -11.90 -8.35
CA GLY A 211 16.07 -12.21 -7.60
C GLY A 211 15.88 -12.76 -6.19
N ASN A 212 14.65 -12.71 -5.66
CA ASN A 212 14.35 -12.92 -4.24
C ASN A 212 13.17 -13.87 -4.00
N HIS A 213 12.55 -14.38 -5.07
CA HIS A 213 11.40 -15.29 -5.01
C HIS A 213 11.75 -16.64 -4.37
N ASP A 214 10.74 -17.29 -3.80
CA ASP A 214 10.82 -18.66 -3.32
C ASP A 214 10.64 -19.65 -4.49
N PRO A 215 11.55 -20.63 -4.67
CA PRO A 215 11.44 -21.61 -5.74
C PRO A 215 10.22 -22.53 -5.62
N SER A 216 9.55 -22.55 -4.46
CA SER A 216 8.33 -23.32 -4.19
C SER A 216 7.05 -22.53 -4.43
N THR A 217 7.14 -21.29 -4.93
CA THR A 217 5.97 -20.49 -5.32
C THR A 217 5.00 -21.29 -6.20
N MET A 218 3.70 -21.10 -5.95
CA MET A 218 2.65 -21.85 -6.65
C MET A 218 2.66 -21.56 -8.15
N PHE A 219 2.91 -20.30 -8.52
CA PHE A 219 2.93 -19.85 -9.90
C PHE A 219 4.27 -19.21 -10.20
N SER A 220 4.98 -19.71 -11.22
CA SER A 220 6.31 -19.22 -11.59
C SER A 220 6.37 -17.73 -11.96
N TYR A 221 5.22 -17.11 -12.25
CA TYR A 221 5.08 -15.69 -12.59
C TYR A 221 4.58 -14.82 -11.43
N ALA A 222 4.22 -15.40 -10.27
CA ALA A 222 3.70 -14.68 -9.11
C ALA A 222 4.82 -13.91 -8.39
N ARG A 223 5.48 -12.99 -9.10
CA ARG A 223 6.68 -12.31 -8.63
C ARG A 223 6.46 -10.82 -8.57
N GLY A 224 7.01 -10.18 -7.54
CA GLY A 224 7.12 -8.73 -7.45
C GLY A 224 7.93 -8.14 -8.61
N TYR A 225 7.82 -6.82 -8.82
CA TYR A 225 8.52 -6.13 -9.89
C TYR A 225 9.26 -4.88 -9.42
N ARG A 226 10.41 -4.64 -10.04
CA ARG A 226 11.23 -3.42 -9.88
C ARG A 226 11.48 -2.83 -11.24
N ALA A 227 11.08 -1.59 -11.41
CA ALA A 227 11.41 -0.80 -12.58
C ALA A 227 12.63 0.08 -12.27
N SER A 228 13.54 0.17 -13.22
CA SER A 228 14.64 1.14 -13.17
C SER A 228 14.49 2.12 -14.34
N VAL A 229 14.34 3.40 -14.03
CA VAL A 229 14.18 4.47 -15.01
C VAL A 229 15.22 5.55 -14.69
N PHE A 230 16.17 5.77 -15.60
CA PHE A 230 17.27 6.74 -15.46
C PHE A 230 18.05 6.66 -14.13
N GLY A 231 18.16 5.46 -13.54
CA GLY A 231 18.89 5.23 -12.29
C GLY A 231 18.05 5.42 -11.02
N SER A 232 16.80 5.85 -11.13
CA SER A 232 15.80 5.78 -10.07
C SER A 232 15.06 4.44 -10.12
N TYR A 233 14.73 3.89 -8.95
CA TYR A 233 14.03 2.62 -8.82
C TYR A 233 12.65 2.83 -8.22
N THR A 234 11.64 2.26 -8.88
CA THR A 234 10.27 2.13 -8.38
C THR A 234 9.99 0.64 -8.23
N ARG A 235 9.35 0.23 -7.13
CA ARG A 235 9.08 -1.18 -6.86
C ARG A 235 7.66 -1.41 -6.39
N THR A 236 7.06 -2.52 -6.79
CA THR A 236 5.76 -2.98 -6.30
C THR A 236 5.88 -3.47 -4.85
N VAL A 237 4.76 -3.60 -4.15
CA VAL A 237 4.73 -3.95 -2.71
C VAL A 237 5.51 -5.24 -2.38
N MET A 238 5.54 -6.23 -3.28
CA MET A 238 6.23 -7.51 -3.05
C MET A 238 7.72 -7.53 -3.43
N ALA A 239 8.23 -6.49 -4.08
CA ALA A 239 9.61 -6.50 -4.55
C ALA A 239 10.56 -5.94 -3.50
N PHE A 240 11.81 -6.39 -3.44
CA PHE A 240 12.79 -5.86 -2.48
C PHE A 240 13.34 -4.50 -2.88
N ALA A 241 14.02 -3.82 -1.97
CA ALA A 241 14.84 -2.68 -2.37
C ALA A 241 16.00 -3.12 -3.30
N PRO A 242 16.62 -2.18 -4.04
CA PRO A 242 16.39 -0.74 -4.00
C PRO A 242 15.07 -0.31 -4.64
N GLY A 243 14.60 0.88 -4.24
CA GLY A 243 13.50 1.59 -4.88
C GLY A 243 12.39 1.98 -3.93
N THR A 244 11.63 2.99 -4.33
CA THR A 244 10.45 3.46 -3.60
C THR A 244 9.29 2.51 -3.87
N VAL A 245 8.65 2.06 -2.79
CA VAL A 245 7.45 1.21 -2.90
C VAL A 245 6.30 2.05 -3.43
N VAL A 246 5.59 1.52 -4.41
CA VAL A 246 4.25 1.97 -4.81
C VAL A 246 3.24 0.93 -4.36
N HIS A 247 2.06 1.38 -3.92
CA HIS A 247 0.96 0.55 -3.43
C HIS A 247 0.25 -0.17 -4.60
N TYR A 248 0.99 -1.07 -5.26
CA TYR A 248 0.54 -1.91 -6.36
C TYR A 248 1.18 -3.30 -6.21
N PHE A 249 0.42 -4.34 -6.54
CA PHE A 249 0.97 -5.63 -6.93
C PHE A 249 1.45 -5.56 -8.39
N SER A 250 2.39 -6.43 -8.74
CA SER A 250 2.95 -6.45 -10.10
C SER A 250 1.95 -6.96 -11.12
N SER A 251 1.99 -6.38 -12.32
CA SER A 251 1.25 -6.83 -13.50
C SER A 251 1.84 -6.20 -14.76
N PRO A 252 1.95 -6.94 -15.89
CA PRO A 252 2.35 -6.35 -17.17
C PRO A 252 1.33 -5.34 -17.72
N ASN A 253 0.10 -5.33 -17.20
CA ASN A 253 -0.98 -4.45 -17.65
C ASN A 253 -1.09 -3.15 -16.84
N LEU A 254 -0.28 -2.99 -15.79
CA LEU A 254 -0.32 -1.83 -14.90
C LEU A 254 0.91 -0.95 -15.08
N SER A 255 0.71 0.35 -14.83
CA SER A 255 1.78 1.34 -14.82
C SER A 255 1.52 2.41 -13.77
N HIS A 256 2.57 2.93 -13.16
CA HIS A 256 2.53 4.08 -12.26
C HIS A 256 3.41 5.19 -12.81
N GLU A 257 2.83 6.37 -13.08
CA GLU A 257 3.53 7.50 -13.71
C GLU A 257 4.24 7.11 -15.03
N ASP A 258 3.54 6.36 -15.89
CA ASP A 258 4.05 5.80 -17.16
C ASP A 258 5.19 4.77 -17.01
N ILE A 259 5.51 4.36 -15.78
CA ILE A 259 6.48 3.30 -15.48
C ILE A 259 5.73 1.96 -15.39
N PRO A 260 6.04 0.96 -16.23
CA PRO A 260 5.44 -0.37 -16.14
C PRO A 260 5.68 -1.01 -14.76
N LEU A 261 4.69 -1.74 -14.26
CA LEU A 261 4.74 -2.38 -12.93
C LEU A 261 4.83 -3.90 -12.99
N GLY A 262 5.18 -4.48 -14.13
CA GLY A 262 5.33 -5.92 -14.26
C GLY A 262 5.78 -6.37 -15.62
N THR A 263 5.91 -7.68 -15.74
CA THR A 263 6.21 -8.41 -16.97
C THR A 263 5.42 -9.71 -16.97
N GLU A 264 5.48 -10.51 -18.04
CA GLU A 264 4.86 -11.85 -18.02
C GLU A 264 5.41 -12.77 -16.92
N ASN A 265 6.64 -12.53 -16.45
CA ASN A 265 7.25 -13.28 -15.34
C ASN A 265 7.10 -12.58 -13.98
N ALA A 266 6.48 -11.39 -13.94
CA ALA A 266 6.28 -10.61 -12.73
C ALA A 266 4.84 -10.05 -12.73
N ASP A 267 3.91 -10.93 -12.34
CA ASP A 267 2.47 -10.72 -12.38
C ASP A 267 1.80 -11.32 -11.13
N ASN A 268 2.02 -10.67 -9.99
CA ASN A 268 1.33 -11.02 -8.74
C ASN A 268 -0.19 -10.83 -8.87
N THR A 269 -0.64 -9.86 -9.65
CA THR A 269 -2.07 -9.60 -9.85
C THR A 269 -2.79 -10.84 -10.39
N ARG A 270 -2.25 -11.45 -11.45
CA ARG A 270 -2.79 -12.70 -12.00
C ARG A 270 -2.81 -13.85 -10.99
N ALA A 271 -1.79 -13.96 -10.15
CA ALA A 271 -1.74 -14.99 -9.12
C ALA A 271 -2.82 -14.77 -8.06
N LEU A 272 -2.95 -13.53 -7.59
CA LEU A 272 -3.93 -13.14 -6.57
C LEU A 272 -5.37 -13.31 -7.06
N GLU A 273 -5.67 -13.00 -8.32
CA GLU A 273 -6.99 -13.28 -8.93
C GLU A 273 -7.42 -14.75 -8.80
N GLN A 274 -6.46 -15.69 -8.80
CA GLN A 274 -6.73 -17.12 -8.70
C GLN A 274 -6.86 -17.62 -7.26
N THR A 275 -6.25 -16.93 -6.29
CA THR A 275 -6.12 -17.42 -4.90
C THR A 275 -7.04 -16.70 -3.93
N ILE A 276 -7.36 -15.42 -4.16
CA ILE A 276 -8.16 -14.59 -3.24
C ILE A 276 -9.47 -15.27 -2.86
N GLY A 277 -10.25 -15.73 -3.85
CA GLY A 277 -11.55 -16.34 -3.60
C GLY A 277 -11.45 -17.64 -2.80
N PHE A 278 -10.33 -18.35 -2.93
CA PHE A 278 -10.06 -19.56 -2.16
C PHE A 278 -9.67 -19.24 -0.70
N VAL A 279 -8.86 -18.20 -0.49
CA VAL A 279 -8.43 -17.75 0.85
C VAL A 279 -9.59 -17.11 1.61
N ALA A 280 -10.38 -16.24 0.97
CA ALA A 280 -11.59 -15.62 1.53
C ALA A 280 -12.73 -16.62 1.85
N ALA A 281 -12.48 -17.90 1.62
CA ALA A 281 -13.41 -19.00 1.82
C ALA A 281 -12.91 -19.99 2.89
N TYR A 282 -11.84 -19.67 3.62
CA TYR A 282 -11.27 -20.53 4.68
C TYR A 282 -12.24 -20.75 5.83
N ARG A 283 -13.05 -19.75 6.19
CA ARG A 283 -14.03 -19.86 7.29
C ARG A 283 -15.50 -19.68 6.86
N GLY A 284 -15.73 -19.79 5.56
CA GLY A 284 -17.01 -19.52 4.93
C GLY A 284 -16.81 -18.49 3.84
N ASP A 285 -17.60 -18.54 2.78
CA ASP A 285 -17.43 -17.61 1.67
C ASP A 285 -17.88 -16.21 2.12
N SER A 286 -16.93 -15.29 2.27
CA SER A 286 -17.20 -13.90 2.67
C SER A 286 -17.08 -12.97 1.46
N THR A 287 -18.17 -12.26 1.17
CA THR A 287 -18.23 -11.25 0.10
C THR A 287 -18.83 -9.97 0.65
N ALA A 288 -18.41 -8.84 0.09
CA ALA A 288 -18.95 -7.53 0.41
C ALA A 288 -19.47 -6.86 -0.88
N PRO A 289 -20.50 -6.01 -0.78
CA PRO A 289 -20.87 -5.13 -1.89
C PRO A 289 -19.67 -4.27 -2.31
N ILE A 290 -19.54 -4.05 -3.62
CA ILE A 290 -18.65 -3.03 -4.14
C ILE A 290 -19.34 -1.68 -3.92
N GLU A 291 -18.73 -0.81 -3.11
CA GLU A 291 -19.27 0.52 -2.85
C GLU A 291 -19.18 1.41 -4.10
N PRO A 292 -20.22 2.22 -4.39
CA PRO A 292 -20.18 3.18 -5.49
C PRO A 292 -19.14 4.27 -5.20
N THR A 293 -18.29 4.56 -6.17
CA THR A 293 -17.28 5.63 -6.05
C THR A 293 -17.50 6.73 -7.07
N LEU A 294 -17.10 7.95 -6.70
CA LEU A 294 -17.14 9.14 -7.55
C LEU A 294 -15.78 9.81 -7.54
N ALA A 295 -15.07 9.76 -8.66
CA ALA A 295 -13.81 10.45 -8.86
C ALA A 295 -14.01 11.73 -9.67
N LEU A 296 -13.39 12.83 -9.25
CA LEU A 296 -13.40 14.11 -9.95
C LEU A 296 -11.99 14.52 -10.38
N GLN A 297 -11.74 14.50 -11.69
CA GLN A 297 -10.53 15.05 -12.29
C GLN A 297 -10.79 16.45 -12.85
N VAL A 298 -9.88 17.39 -12.58
CA VAL A 298 -9.96 18.77 -13.06
C VAL A 298 -8.73 19.12 -13.89
N SER A 299 -8.94 19.51 -15.15
CA SER A 299 -7.88 20.03 -16.02
C SER A 299 -8.22 21.41 -16.57
N HIS A 300 -7.20 22.21 -16.89
CA HIS A 300 -7.40 23.57 -17.35
C HIS A 300 -6.46 23.95 -18.48
N THR A 301 -6.93 24.83 -19.37
CA THR A 301 -6.12 25.60 -20.31
C THR A 301 -6.31 27.09 -20.05
N LYS A 302 -5.61 27.94 -20.83
CA LYS A 302 -5.81 29.41 -20.77
C LYS A 302 -7.26 29.85 -21.00
N ARG A 303 -8.09 29.03 -21.66
CA ARG A 303 -9.47 29.39 -22.07
C ARG A 303 -10.54 28.43 -21.57
N THR A 304 -10.18 27.24 -21.11
CA THR A 304 -11.12 26.18 -20.74
C THR A 304 -10.79 25.58 -19.38
N CYS A 305 -11.83 25.17 -18.66
CA CYS A 305 -11.75 24.23 -17.54
C CYS A 305 -12.50 22.97 -17.99
N THR A 306 -11.90 21.81 -17.80
CA THR A 306 -12.53 20.52 -18.01
C THR A 306 -12.66 19.85 -16.65
N LEU A 307 -13.87 19.44 -16.33
CA LEU A 307 -14.17 18.58 -15.19
C LEU A 307 -14.50 17.22 -15.78
N GLN A 308 -13.86 16.17 -15.32
CA GLN A 308 -14.18 14.80 -15.65
C GLN A 308 -14.61 14.13 -14.37
N VAL A 309 -15.87 13.68 -14.34
CA VAL A 309 -16.43 12.91 -13.24
C VAL A 309 -16.49 11.48 -13.72
N THR A 310 -15.82 10.58 -13.02
CA THR A 310 -15.91 9.14 -13.23
C THR A 310 -16.74 8.59 -12.09
N ALA A 311 -17.78 7.83 -12.41
CA ALA A 311 -18.59 7.17 -11.42
C ALA A 311 -18.42 5.67 -11.65
N ASN A 312 -17.86 4.98 -10.66
CA ASN A 312 -17.64 3.54 -10.75
C ASN A 312 -18.64 2.82 -9.84
N ASN A 313 -19.06 1.65 -10.25
CA ASN A 313 -19.90 0.76 -9.44
C ASN A 313 -21.20 1.42 -8.97
N LEU A 314 -21.76 2.33 -9.79
CA LEU A 314 -23.07 2.90 -9.52
C LEU A 314 -24.13 1.80 -9.72
N PRO A 315 -25.00 1.54 -8.73
CA PRO A 315 -26.17 0.69 -8.93
C PRO A 315 -26.95 1.05 -10.19
N GLU A 316 -27.44 0.05 -10.93
CA GLU A 316 -28.21 0.23 -12.17
C GLU A 316 -29.46 1.12 -11.97
N ASN A 317 -29.94 1.21 -10.72
CA ASN A 317 -31.06 2.05 -10.28
C ASN A 317 -30.63 3.25 -9.41
N SER A 318 -29.35 3.66 -9.43
CA SER A 318 -28.88 4.77 -8.62
C SER A 318 -29.63 6.06 -8.97
N PRO A 319 -30.15 6.81 -7.98
CA PRO A 319 -30.66 8.14 -8.23
C PRO A 319 -29.54 8.98 -8.84
N SER A 320 -29.85 9.70 -9.91
CA SER A 320 -28.90 10.50 -10.68
C SER A 320 -27.88 11.24 -9.81
N VAL A 321 -26.59 11.07 -10.07
CA VAL A 321 -25.53 11.84 -9.40
C VAL A 321 -25.61 13.30 -9.83
N GLU A 322 -25.79 14.22 -8.87
CA GLU A 322 -25.92 15.65 -9.15
C GLU A 322 -24.59 16.39 -9.00
N LEU A 323 -24.08 16.97 -10.10
CA LEU A 323 -22.90 17.83 -10.06
C LEU A 323 -23.28 19.31 -9.93
N ARG A 324 -22.99 19.93 -8.77
CA ARG A 324 -23.25 21.35 -8.53
C ARG A 324 -21.97 22.20 -8.69
N LEU A 325 -22.01 23.17 -9.62
CA LEU A 325 -20.93 24.13 -9.85
C LEU A 325 -21.27 25.49 -9.21
N HIS A 326 -20.42 25.96 -8.30
CA HIS A 326 -20.63 27.22 -7.55
C HIS A 326 -19.72 28.36 -8.07
N ARG A 327 -20.12 29.61 -7.83
CA ARG A 327 -19.27 30.79 -8.09
C ARG A 327 -19.09 31.58 -6.79
N LYS A 328 -17.85 31.90 -6.45
CA LYS A 328 -17.46 32.63 -5.22
C LYS A 328 -18.07 34.04 -5.05
N SER A 329 -18.80 34.58 -6.03
CA SER A 329 -19.48 35.89 -5.90
C SER A 329 -20.69 36.02 -6.81
N GLY A 330 -21.89 36.18 -6.23
CA GLY A 330 -23.18 36.34 -6.92
C GLY A 330 -24.17 35.20 -6.64
N SER A 331 -25.47 35.46 -6.80
CA SER A 331 -26.56 34.51 -6.59
C SER A 331 -26.46 33.28 -7.50
N PHE A 332 -26.85 32.14 -6.94
CA PHE A 332 -26.71 30.79 -7.50
C PHE A 332 -27.44 30.66 -8.85
N ARG A 333 -26.75 30.09 -9.85
CA ARG A 333 -27.38 29.57 -11.06
C ARG A 333 -26.83 28.18 -11.32
N VAL A 334 -27.71 27.18 -11.26
CA VAL A 334 -27.46 25.82 -11.75
C VAL A 334 -27.06 25.94 -13.22
N LEU A 335 -25.83 25.57 -13.56
CA LEU A 335 -25.33 25.70 -14.93
C LEU A 335 -25.81 24.57 -15.83
N LYS A 336 -26.04 23.38 -15.26
CA LYS A 336 -26.67 22.22 -15.90
C LYS A 336 -26.89 21.10 -14.89
N GLU A 337 -28.07 20.50 -14.84
CA GLU A 337 -28.24 19.15 -14.28
C GLU A 337 -27.72 18.15 -15.30
N LEU A 338 -26.88 17.22 -14.87
CA LEU A 338 -26.34 16.19 -15.74
C LEU A 338 -26.55 14.85 -15.07
N GLN A 339 -27.34 14.00 -15.70
CA GLN A 339 -27.43 12.61 -15.34
C GLN A 339 -26.19 11.89 -15.86
N ILE A 340 -25.47 11.21 -14.97
CA ILE A 340 -24.45 10.26 -15.36
C ILE A 340 -25.18 8.93 -15.57
N SER A 341 -25.32 8.51 -16.82
CA SER A 341 -25.70 7.15 -17.18
C SER A 341 -24.47 6.50 -17.84
N GLY A 342 -23.75 5.65 -17.09
CA GLY A 342 -22.49 5.02 -17.50
C GLY A 342 -21.23 5.58 -16.80
N ASP A 343 -20.06 5.15 -17.25
CA ASP A 343 -18.83 5.18 -16.44
C ASP A 343 -18.17 6.56 -16.30
N SER A 344 -18.49 7.52 -17.17
CA SER A 344 -17.89 8.86 -17.08
C SER A 344 -18.71 9.98 -17.72
N LEU A 345 -18.61 11.17 -17.13
CA LEU A 345 -19.19 12.41 -17.62
C LEU A 345 -18.12 13.50 -17.69
N GLN A 346 -17.83 13.99 -18.90
CA GLN A 346 -16.89 15.10 -19.11
C GLN A 346 -17.62 16.42 -19.38
N ILE A 347 -17.34 17.44 -18.58
CA ILE A 347 -17.91 18.79 -18.68
C ILE A 347 -16.82 19.79 -19.06
N ARG A 348 -16.97 20.45 -20.22
CA ARG A 348 -16.08 21.54 -20.65
C ARG A 348 -16.71 22.91 -20.40
N LEU A 349 -16.12 23.69 -19.50
CA LEU A 349 -16.51 25.05 -19.18
C LEU A 349 -15.65 26.05 -19.98
N LYS A 350 -16.29 26.88 -20.82
CA LYS A 350 -15.63 27.99 -21.54
C LYS A 350 -15.66 29.27 -20.71
N ARG A 351 -14.52 29.96 -20.64
CA ARG A 351 -14.39 31.23 -19.91
C ARG A 351 -15.19 32.35 -20.62
N SER A 352 -16.18 32.91 -19.93
CA SER A 352 -16.84 34.16 -20.35
C SER A 352 -15.96 35.37 -20.04
N LYS A 353 -15.95 36.39 -20.94
CA LYS A 353 -15.17 37.64 -20.81
C LYS A 353 -15.39 38.40 -19.48
N LYS A 354 -16.42 38.06 -18.70
CA LYS A 354 -16.80 38.72 -17.43
C LYS A 354 -16.61 37.87 -16.15
N SER A 355 -15.95 36.71 -16.21
CA SER A 355 -15.83 35.78 -15.07
C SER A 355 -14.38 35.50 -14.65
N LYS A 356 -14.10 35.56 -13.33
CA LYS A 356 -12.75 35.47 -12.73
C LYS A 356 -12.52 34.27 -11.78
N SER A 357 -13.50 33.39 -11.55
CA SER A 357 -13.29 32.17 -10.75
C SER A 357 -14.50 31.23 -10.84
N TYR A 358 -14.25 29.92 -10.79
CA TYR A 358 -15.24 28.85 -10.61
C TYR A 358 -14.83 28.07 -9.36
N SER A 359 -15.79 27.57 -8.59
CA SER A 359 -15.56 26.72 -7.41
C SER A 359 -16.60 25.60 -7.42
N VAL A 360 -16.20 24.34 -7.33
CA VAL A 360 -17.14 23.22 -7.23
C VAL A 360 -17.40 22.97 -5.75
N ALA A 361 -18.64 22.70 -5.34
CA ALA A 361 -18.94 22.24 -3.98
C ALA A 361 -19.90 21.06 -4.09
N SER A 362 -19.51 19.94 -3.49
CA SER A 362 -20.36 18.76 -3.26
C SER A 362 -21.06 18.90 -1.91
N GLY A 363 -22.30 18.42 -1.82
CA GLY A 363 -23.05 18.33 -0.57
C GLY A 363 -23.34 16.86 -0.26
N ASP A 364 -22.67 16.38 0.78
CA ASP A 364 -22.81 15.19 1.66
C ASP A 364 -23.63 13.99 1.16
N THR A 365 -23.08 12.77 1.13
CA THR A 365 -22.32 12.10 2.19
C THR A 365 -20.85 11.83 1.83
N ALA A 366 -19.92 12.25 2.71
CA ALA A 366 -18.46 12.30 2.52
C ALA A 366 -17.97 13.41 1.55
N SER A 367 -17.84 14.62 2.10
CA SER A 367 -17.44 15.82 1.38
C SER A 367 -15.92 15.92 1.17
N GLU A 368 -15.41 15.68 -0.04
CA GLU A 368 -14.11 16.22 -0.46
C GLU A 368 -14.29 17.63 -1.07
N GLN A 369 -13.65 18.63 -0.44
CA GLN A 369 -13.61 20.01 -0.96
C GLN A 369 -12.47 20.20 -1.96
N VAL A 370 -12.76 20.27 -3.26
CA VAL A 370 -11.75 20.66 -4.27
C VAL A 370 -11.83 22.16 -4.55
N VAL A 371 -10.91 22.94 -3.95
CA VAL A 371 -10.78 24.39 -4.14
C VAL A 371 -9.97 24.71 -5.41
N CYS A 372 -10.61 25.13 -6.50
CA CYS A 372 -9.90 25.84 -7.58
C CYS A 372 -9.36 27.18 -7.05
N LYS A 373 -8.07 27.23 -6.66
CA LYS A 373 -7.44 28.47 -6.17
C LYS A 373 -7.43 29.56 -7.24
N LYS A 374 -7.72 30.76 -6.77
CA LYS A 374 -7.68 32.05 -7.48
C LYS A 374 -6.24 32.35 -7.92
N ILE A 375 -5.91 32.23 -9.21
CA ILE A 375 -4.67 32.85 -9.74
C ILE A 375 -5.00 34.31 -10.13
N SER A 376 -4.66 35.24 -9.24
CA SER A 376 -4.71 36.67 -9.52
C SER A 376 -3.53 37.07 -10.41
N PHE A 377 -3.78 37.37 -11.68
CA PHE A 377 -2.84 38.08 -12.53
C PHE A 377 -2.89 39.58 -12.20
N LYS A 378 -1.81 40.15 -11.63
CA LYS A 378 -1.59 41.61 -11.67
C LYS A 378 -1.40 42.02 -13.14
N LYS A 379 -2.21 42.97 -13.60
CA LYS A 379 -2.20 43.51 -14.97
C LYS A 379 -1.12 44.60 -15.05
N ARG A 380 -0.17 44.47 -15.99
CA ARG A 380 0.91 45.42 -16.29
C ARG A 380 0.40 46.84 -16.58
N ALA A 381 1.18 47.85 -16.22
CA ALA A 381 1.27 49.12 -16.94
C ALA A 381 2.75 49.49 -17.12
N ALA A 382 3.04 50.10 -18.26
CA ALA A 382 4.35 50.30 -18.86
C ALA A 382 5.24 51.30 -18.10
N GLN A 383 6.56 51.13 -18.15
CA GLN A 383 7.45 52.05 -18.86
C GLN A 383 8.89 51.53 -18.90
N SER A 384 9.56 51.95 -19.96
CA SER A 384 10.92 51.68 -20.42
C SER A 384 12.01 52.44 -19.65
N ARG A 385 13.27 51.95 -19.77
CA ARG A 385 14.58 52.64 -19.55
C ARG A 385 14.94 52.86 -18.06
N LEU A 386 16.20 52.87 -17.58
CA LEU A 386 17.56 52.76 -18.12
C LEU A 386 18.51 52.44 -16.93
N ILE A 387 19.58 51.67 -17.16
CA ILE A 387 21.00 51.86 -16.73
C ILE A 387 21.35 52.29 -15.26
N THR A 388 22.18 51.44 -14.61
CA THR A 388 23.23 51.63 -13.55
C THR A 388 22.96 52.57 -12.36
N LYS A 389 23.35 52.25 -11.13
CA LYS A 389 24.64 51.73 -10.63
C LYS A 389 24.46 50.69 -9.54
#